data_AF-A0A536CHK8-F1
#
_entry.id   AF-A0A536CHK8-F1
#
_cell.length_a   1.000
_cell.length_b   1.000
_cell.length_c   1.000
_cell.angle_alpha   90.00
_cell.angle_beta   90.00
_cell.angle_gamma   90.00
#
_symmetry.space_group_name_H-M   'P 1'
#
loop_
_entity.id
_entity.type
_entity.pdbx_description
1 polymer ?
#
loop_
_entity_poly.entity_id
_entity_poly.type
_entity_poly.pdbx_seq_one_letter_code
_entity_poly.pdbx_strand_id
1 'polypeptide(L)'
;VGTGLVIDLRSITRPWAFYSLDEVLGCVPHGEEIREGDVVVLYTGWDHYNWTKPTRDDVMYFDRHPGPKPEVVDYLIDEKKIKWLGADLASMDHSLYVRVRWMRPDLVHEYEQMTGRPIEETLPERDFEYVHYRTARSNVCMLENLGGELAEVAGRRVVLGAFPWRWIGGEGCVCRVAAFVDLDVPGVEGATPPGTQPQRDDAKRPPARVMADVEGKVRY
;
A
#
# COMPACT_ATOMS: atom_id res chain seq x y z
N VAL A 1 1.69 4.61 16.51
CA VAL A 1 1.04 5.94 16.49
C VAL A 1 2.06 6.98 16.04
N GLY A 2 1.66 8.00 15.29
CA GLY A 2 2.53 9.11 14.91
C GLY A 2 1.77 10.18 14.12
N THR A 3 2.42 11.31 13.85
CA THR A 3 1.97 12.26 12.82
C THR A 3 1.85 11.53 11.51
N GLY A 4 0.79 11.76 10.76
CA GLY A 4 0.64 11.18 9.45
C GLY A 4 -0.05 12.09 8.46
N LEU A 5 0.25 11.85 7.18
CA LEU A 5 -0.34 12.54 6.05
C LEU A 5 -1.24 11.55 5.31
N VAL A 6 -2.52 11.88 5.20
CA VAL A 6 -3.48 11.15 4.36
C VAL A 6 -3.52 11.86 3.02
N ILE A 7 -2.88 11.26 2.02
CA ILE A 7 -2.77 11.82 0.67
C ILE A 7 -4.00 11.38 -0.13
N ASP A 8 -4.76 12.35 -0.65
CA ASP A 8 -5.96 12.08 -1.44
C ASP A 8 -5.58 11.82 -2.91
N LEU A 9 -5.60 10.55 -3.31
CA LEU A 9 -5.25 10.09 -4.65
C LEU A 9 -6.48 9.90 -5.55
N ARG A 10 -7.69 10.23 -5.09
CA ARG A 10 -8.94 9.98 -5.84
C ARG A 10 -8.92 10.56 -7.26
N SER A 11 -8.23 11.68 -7.45
CA SER A 11 -8.10 12.36 -8.75
C SER A 11 -7.25 11.59 -9.78
N ILE A 12 -6.37 10.69 -9.34
CA ILE A 12 -5.46 9.91 -10.19
C ILE A 12 -5.80 8.41 -10.22
N THR A 13 -6.74 7.97 -9.37
CA THR A 13 -7.12 6.57 -9.26
C THR A 13 -8.26 6.21 -10.19
N ARG A 14 -8.10 5.06 -10.86
CA ARG A 14 -9.07 4.42 -11.75
C ARG A 14 -8.75 2.91 -11.77
N PRO A 15 -9.62 2.05 -12.34
CA PRO A 15 -9.31 0.63 -12.46
C PRO A 15 -7.92 0.40 -13.03
N TRP A 16 -7.11 -0.38 -12.30
CA TRP A 16 -5.72 -0.68 -12.64
C TRP A 16 -4.81 0.53 -12.87
N ALA A 17 -5.06 1.66 -12.20
CA ALA A 17 -4.10 2.76 -12.22
C ALA A 17 -2.80 2.34 -11.52
N PHE A 18 -1.67 2.59 -12.17
CA PHE A 18 -0.34 2.32 -11.65
C PHE A 18 0.41 3.64 -11.47
N TYR A 19 0.26 4.24 -10.30
CA TYR A 19 0.60 5.65 -10.06
C TYR A 19 2.07 5.85 -9.67
N SER A 20 2.69 6.84 -10.29
CA SER A 20 4.10 7.22 -10.10
C SER A 20 4.32 8.12 -8.89
N LEU A 21 5.59 8.25 -8.50
CA LEU A 21 5.98 9.17 -7.42
C LEU A 21 5.58 10.62 -7.72
N ASP A 22 5.76 11.09 -8.95
CA ASP A 22 5.38 12.46 -9.33
C ASP A 22 3.88 12.70 -9.20
N GLU A 23 3.04 11.72 -9.58
CA GLU A 23 1.59 11.81 -9.41
C GLU A 23 1.19 11.85 -7.93
N VAL A 24 1.82 11.03 -7.09
CA VAL A 24 1.59 11.02 -5.63
C VAL A 24 2.01 12.36 -5.01
N LEU A 25 3.21 12.86 -5.35
CA LEU A 25 3.71 14.14 -4.87
C LEU A 25 2.85 15.31 -5.37
N GLY A 26 2.31 15.23 -6.58
CA GLY A 26 1.34 16.20 -7.11
C GLY A 26 0.00 16.22 -6.36
N CYS A 27 -0.34 15.16 -5.64
CA CYS A 27 -1.53 15.08 -4.80
C CYS A 27 -1.28 15.50 -3.34
N VAL A 28 -0.03 15.80 -2.96
CA VAL A 28 0.27 16.32 -1.63
C VAL A 28 -0.39 17.70 -1.46
N PRO A 29 -1.15 17.95 -0.38
CA PRO A 29 -1.82 19.23 -0.15
C PRO A 29 -0.85 20.41 -0.17
N HIS A 30 -1.30 21.54 -0.71
CA HIS A 30 -0.47 22.75 -0.79
C HIS A 30 0.02 23.18 0.61
N GLY A 31 1.34 23.36 0.74
CA GLY A 31 1.98 23.74 2.01
C GLY A 31 2.30 22.57 2.94
N GLU A 32 1.98 21.34 2.54
CA GLU A 32 2.42 20.13 3.20
C GLU A 32 3.55 19.43 2.44
N GLU A 33 4.23 18.53 3.14
CA GLU A 33 5.20 17.60 2.58
C GLU A 33 5.13 16.27 3.35
N ILE A 34 5.61 15.18 2.74
CA ILE A 34 5.85 13.95 3.50
C ILE A 34 7.11 14.18 4.33
N ARG A 35 6.99 14.13 5.66
CA ARG A 35 8.10 14.40 6.59
C ARG A 35 8.80 13.10 6.96
N GLU A 36 10.07 13.22 7.36
CA GLU A 36 10.79 12.05 7.88
C GLU A 36 10.05 11.48 9.10
N GLY A 37 9.70 10.19 9.05
CA GLY A 37 9.02 9.51 10.14
C GLY A 37 7.52 9.67 10.21
N ASP A 38 6.91 10.25 9.18
CA ASP A 38 5.47 10.28 9.06
C ASP A 38 4.89 8.86 8.95
N VAL A 39 3.65 8.73 9.38
CA VAL A 39 2.74 7.73 8.86
C VAL A 39 2.21 8.23 7.52
N VAL A 40 2.15 7.38 6.51
CA VAL A 40 1.57 7.77 5.21
C VAL A 40 0.38 6.87 4.89
N VAL A 41 -0.75 7.49 4.56
CA VAL A 41 -1.92 6.81 4.02
C VAL A 41 -2.16 7.30 2.61
N LEU A 42 -2.16 6.39 1.65
CA LEU A 42 -2.50 6.63 0.26
C LEU A 42 -4.01 6.37 0.09
N TYR A 43 -4.83 7.41 0.22
CA TYR A 43 -6.28 7.27 0.15
C TYR A 43 -6.73 7.35 -1.31
N THR A 44 -7.20 6.24 -1.84
CA THR A 44 -7.61 6.09 -3.24
C THR A 44 -9.11 6.27 -3.44
N GLY A 45 -9.89 6.27 -2.36
CA GLY A 45 -11.35 6.20 -2.40
C GLY A 45 -11.89 4.84 -2.83
N TRP A 46 -11.06 3.81 -2.96
CA TRP A 46 -11.47 2.47 -3.35
C TRP A 46 -12.30 1.77 -2.26
N ASP A 47 -12.26 2.25 -1.01
CA ASP A 47 -13.13 1.76 0.07
C ASP A 47 -14.62 1.81 -0.28
N HIS A 48 -15.02 2.67 -1.22
CA HIS A 48 -16.41 2.71 -1.68
C HIS A 48 -16.88 1.39 -2.30
N TYR A 49 -15.99 0.56 -2.88
CA TYR A 49 -16.36 -0.76 -3.39
C TYR A 49 -16.35 -1.85 -2.32
N ASN A 50 -15.87 -1.56 -1.10
CA ASN A 50 -15.67 -2.59 -0.08
C ASN A 50 -17.02 -3.10 0.51
N TRP A 51 -16.96 -4.26 1.17
CA TRP A 51 -18.12 -4.99 1.70
C TRP A 51 -18.92 -4.29 2.82
N THR A 52 -18.39 -3.20 3.37
CA THR A 52 -19.03 -2.37 4.40
C THR A 52 -19.89 -1.25 3.81
N LYS A 53 -19.80 -0.99 2.49
CA LYS A 53 -20.52 0.07 1.81
C LYS A 53 -21.68 -0.51 0.97
N PRO A 54 -22.77 0.24 0.77
CA PRO A 54 -23.88 -0.19 -0.10
C PRO A 54 -23.48 -0.31 -1.57
N THR A 55 -22.40 0.38 -1.97
CA THR A 55 -21.78 0.36 -3.31
C THR A 55 -20.84 -0.83 -3.52
N ARG A 56 -20.94 -1.87 -2.68
CA ARG A 56 -20.11 -3.07 -2.73
C ARG A 56 -20.02 -3.64 -4.15
N ASP A 57 -18.79 -3.83 -4.60
CA ASP A 57 -18.45 -4.57 -5.81
C ASP A 57 -17.13 -5.30 -5.54
N ASP A 58 -17.23 -6.62 -5.29
CA ASP A 58 -16.07 -7.41 -4.88
C ASP A 58 -15.02 -7.51 -5.99
N VAL A 59 -15.43 -7.58 -7.27
CA VAL A 59 -14.49 -7.66 -8.40
C VAL A 59 -13.75 -6.34 -8.54
N MET A 60 -14.45 -5.21 -8.40
CA MET A 60 -13.78 -3.91 -8.39
C MET A 60 -12.83 -3.80 -7.20
N TYR A 61 -13.29 -4.15 -6.00
CA TYR A 61 -12.52 -3.99 -4.77
C TYR A 61 -11.26 -4.85 -4.74
N PHE A 62 -11.37 -6.14 -5.06
CA PHE A 62 -10.28 -7.11 -4.95
C PHE A 62 -9.43 -7.24 -6.21
N ASP A 63 -10.02 -7.12 -7.40
CA ASP A 63 -9.32 -7.53 -8.63
C ASP A 63 -8.99 -6.38 -9.59
N ARG A 64 -9.54 -5.18 -9.35
CA ARG A 64 -9.35 -4.02 -10.23
C ARG A 64 -8.75 -2.80 -9.54
N HIS A 65 -8.35 -2.96 -8.29
CA HIS A 65 -7.81 -1.86 -7.51
C HIS A 65 -6.46 -1.37 -8.06
N PRO A 66 -6.18 -0.05 -7.92
CA PRO A 66 -4.91 0.53 -8.33
C PRO A 66 -3.76 0.11 -7.40
N GLY A 67 -2.54 0.54 -7.72
CA GLY A 67 -1.38 0.38 -6.84
C GLY A 67 -0.21 1.32 -7.19
N PRO A 68 0.73 1.51 -6.25
CA PRO A 68 1.89 2.37 -6.43
C PRO A 68 2.94 1.70 -7.30
N LYS A 69 3.66 2.50 -8.09
CA LYS A 69 4.92 2.05 -8.68
C LYS A 69 6.01 1.83 -7.62
N PRO A 70 6.99 0.93 -7.85
CA PRO A 70 8.10 0.66 -6.93
C PRO A 70 8.77 1.90 -6.33
N GLU A 71 9.02 2.92 -7.15
CA GLU A 71 9.69 4.15 -6.74
C GLU A 71 8.93 4.94 -5.66
N VAL A 72 7.61 4.80 -5.58
CA VAL A 72 6.80 5.43 -4.53
C VAL A 72 7.18 4.83 -3.18
N VAL A 73 7.25 3.50 -3.11
CA VAL A 73 7.53 2.78 -1.87
C VAL A 73 8.98 2.95 -1.47
N ASP A 74 9.91 2.94 -2.43
CA ASP A 74 11.32 3.20 -2.16
C ASP A 74 11.53 4.60 -1.58
N TYR A 75 10.90 5.63 -2.17
CA TYR A 75 10.96 6.99 -1.64
C TYR A 75 10.41 7.09 -0.20
N LEU A 76 9.25 6.49 0.06
CA LEU A 76 8.65 6.52 1.39
C LEU A 76 9.54 5.85 2.45
N ILE A 77 10.19 4.75 2.10
CA ILE A 77 11.01 3.98 3.02
C ILE A 77 12.41 4.58 3.19
N ASP A 78 13.12 4.86 2.10
CA ASP A 78 14.51 5.26 2.16
C ASP A 78 14.68 6.75 2.47
N GLU A 79 13.92 7.60 1.77
CA GLU A 79 14.04 9.05 1.91
C GLU A 79 13.20 9.58 3.07
N LYS A 80 12.00 9.05 3.26
CA LYS A 80 11.07 9.52 4.29
C LYS A 80 11.04 8.67 5.55
N LYS A 81 11.63 7.47 5.55
CA LYS A 81 11.74 6.60 6.74
C LYS A 81 10.42 6.48 7.49
N ILE A 82 9.33 6.31 6.73
CA ILE A 82 7.97 6.31 7.28
C ILE A 82 7.81 5.23 8.35
N LYS A 83 6.89 5.45 9.29
CA LYS A 83 6.60 4.48 10.35
C LYS A 83 5.83 3.28 9.83
N TRP A 84 4.80 3.53 9.02
CA TRP A 84 4.00 2.51 8.35
C TRP A 84 3.21 3.14 7.20
N LEU A 85 2.81 2.29 6.25
CA LEU A 85 2.06 2.65 5.05
C LEU A 85 0.65 2.07 5.13
N GLY A 86 -0.36 2.87 4.80
CA GLY A 86 -1.75 2.43 4.75
C GLY A 86 -2.44 2.78 3.43
N ALA A 87 -3.41 1.96 3.02
CA ALA A 87 -4.29 2.26 1.89
C ALA A 87 -5.65 1.58 2.06
N ASP A 88 -6.63 2.13 1.37
CA ASP A 88 -8.01 1.65 1.36
C ASP A 88 -8.26 0.58 0.27
N LEU A 89 -7.24 -0.21 0.00
CA LEU A 89 -7.19 -1.22 -1.07
C LEU A 89 -7.22 -2.62 -0.48
N ALA A 90 -7.73 -3.59 -1.25
CA ALA A 90 -7.68 -5.00 -0.85
C ALA A 90 -6.24 -5.50 -0.69
N SER A 91 -5.34 -5.00 -1.54
CA SER A 91 -3.91 -5.09 -1.37
C SER A 91 -3.21 -3.77 -1.72
N MET A 92 -2.04 -3.52 -1.12
CA MET A 92 -1.24 -2.33 -1.45
C MET A 92 -0.56 -2.44 -2.82
N ASP A 93 -0.14 -3.63 -3.24
CA ASP A 93 0.38 -3.84 -4.59
C ASP A 93 -0.71 -3.58 -5.63
N HIS A 94 -0.35 -3.31 -6.88
CA HIS A 94 -1.34 -3.29 -7.94
C HIS A 94 -2.07 -4.64 -8.02
N SER A 95 -3.39 -4.68 -8.25
CA SER A 95 -4.16 -5.94 -8.25
C SER A 95 -3.62 -7.00 -9.23
N LEU A 96 -3.02 -6.60 -10.35
CA LEU A 96 -2.34 -7.52 -11.28
C LEU A 96 -0.85 -7.80 -10.96
N TYR A 97 -0.34 -7.29 -9.85
CA TYR A 97 0.96 -7.64 -9.26
C TYR A 97 0.85 -8.55 -8.04
N VAL A 98 -0.33 -9.10 -7.80
CA VAL A 98 -0.55 -10.19 -6.86
C VAL A 98 -1.12 -11.41 -7.59
N ARG A 99 -1.42 -12.47 -6.84
CA ARG A 99 -1.93 -13.76 -7.36
C ARG A 99 -3.16 -13.65 -8.27
N VAL A 100 -3.95 -12.57 -8.20
CA VAL A 100 -5.08 -12.29 -9.10
C VAL A 100 -4.65 -12.42 -10.57
N ARG A 101 -3.46 -11.94 -10.94
CA ARG A 101 -2.93 -12.05 -12.32
C ARG A 101 -2.96 -13.47 -12.88
N TRP A 102 -2.70 -14.47 -12.04
CA TRP A 102 -2.67 -15.88 -12.45
C TRP A 102 -4.03 -16.57 -12.25
N MET A 103 -4.80 -16.13 -11.26
CA MET A 103 -6.12 -16.70 -10.96
C MET A 103 -7.23 -16.19 -11.89
N ARG A 104 -7.05 -14.99 -12.46
CA ARG A 104 -8.02 -14.28 -13.29
C ARG A 104 -7.42 -13.84 -14.63
N PRO A 105 -7.08 -14.80 -15.51
CA PRO A 105 -6.53 -14.48 -16.84
C PRO A 105 -7.51 -13.67 -17.71
N ASP A 106 -8.81 -13.74 -17.44
CA ASP A 106 -9.83 -12.90 -18.05
C ASP A 106 -9.60 -11.41 -17.76
N LEU A 107 -9.18 -11.06 -16.54
CA LEU A 107 -8.89 -9.68 -16.15
C LEU A 107 -7.57 -9.17 -16.72
N VAL A 108 -6.59 -10.05 -16.90
CA VAL A 108 -5.37 -9.72 -17.65
C VAL A 108 -5.72 -9.33 -19.08
N HIS A 109 -6.59 -10.10 -19.74
CA HIS A 109 -7.03 -9.78 -21.09
C HIS A 109 -7.79 -8.45 -21.15
N GLU A 110 -8.69 -8.19 -20.20
CA GLU A 110 -9.40 -6.92 -20.10
C GLU A 110 -8.44 -5.72 -19.90
N TYR A 111 -7.42 -5.88 -19.05
CA TYR A 111 -6.39 -4.87 -18.85
C TYR A 111 -5.56 -4.61 -20.12
N GLU A 112 -5.16 -5.64 -20.86
CA GLU A 112 -4.44 -5.50 -22.12
C GLU A 112 -5.30 -4.82 -23.19
N GLN A 113 -6.60 -5.13 -23.25
CA GLN A 113 -7.55 -4.42 -24.12
C GLN A 113 -7.67 -2.94 -23.73
N MET A 114 -7.78 -2.63 -22.44
CA MET A 114 -7.88 -1.26 -21.93
C MET A 114 -6.62 -0.45 -22.25
N THR A 115 -5.43 -1.05 -22.11
CA THR A 115 -4.15 -0.36 -22.27
C THR A 115 -3.61 -0.40 -23.69
N GLY A 116 -4.12 -1.29 -24.54
CA GLY A 116 -3.62 -1.57 -25.89
C GLY A 116 -2.20 -2.16 -25.91
N ARG A 117 -1.70 -2.65 -24.77
CA ARG A 117 -0.33 -3.15 -24.61
C ARG A 117 -0.33 -4.48 -23.85
N PRO A 118 0.62 -5.38 -24.16
CA PRO A 118 0.83 -6.58 -23.37
C PRO A 118 1.11 -6.23 -21.90
N ILE A 119 0.63 -7.06 -20.98
CA ILE A 119 0.80 -6.81 -19.54
C ILE A 119 2.28 -6.71 -19.16
N GLU A 120 3.18 -7.49 -19.76
CA GLU A 120 4.61 -7.45 -19.46
C GLU A 120 5.31 -6.12 -19.78
N GLU A 121 4.74 -5.32 -20.69
CA GLU A 121 5.32 -4.02 -21.04
C GLU A 121 4.96 -2.93 -20.01
N THR A 122 3.89 -3.12 -19.27
CA THR A 122 3.33 -2.11 -18.36
C THR A 122 3.42 -2.53 -16.89
N LEU A 123 3.27 -3.82 -16.65
CA LEU A 123 3.35 -4.49 -15.36
C LEU A 123 4.29 -5.72 -15.46
N PRO A 124 5.61 -5.51 -15.68
CA PRO A 124 6.59 -6.59 -15.80
C PRO A 124 6.66 -7.46 -14.54
N GLU A 125 6.74 -8.77 -14.72
CA GLU A 125 6.80 -9.74 -13.61
C GLU A 125 7.95 -9.51 -12.60
N ARG A 126 8.99 -8.76 -12.97
CA ARG A 126 10.10 -8.42 -12.07
C ARG A 126 9.66 -7.62 -10.82
N ASP A 127 8.55 -6.89 -10.92
CA ASP A 127 8.00 -6.03 -9.87
C ASP A 127 6.77 -6.66 -9.18
N PHE A 128 6.53 -7.96 -9.42
CA PHE A 128 5.45 -8.72 -8.79
C PHE A 128 5.61 -8.76 -7.27
N GLU A 129 4.55 -8.41 -6.53
CA GLU A 129 4.51 -8.27 -5.07
C GLU A 129 5.63 -7.36 -4.50
N TYR A 130 6.13 -6.40 -5.28
CA TYR A 130 7.25 -5.55 -4.88
C TYR A 130 6.98 -4.83 -3.58
N VAL A 131 5.76 -4.29 -3.40
CA VAL A 131 5.44 -3.51 -2.20
C VAL A 131 5.51 -4.38 -0.96
N HIS A 132 4.91 -5.58 -0.98
CA HIS A 132 5.02 -6.55 0.10
C HIS A 132 6.48 -6.90 0.43
N TYR A 133 7.28 -7.28 -0.57
CA TYR A 133 8.67 -7.66 -0.32
C TYR A 133 9.47 -6.51 0.27
N ARG A 134 9.27 -5.29 -0.25
CA ARG A 134 10.01 -4.10 0.16
C ARG A 134 9.66 -3.68 1.58
N THR A 135 8.37 -3.64 1.94
CA THR A 135 7.92 -3.26 3.29
C THR A 135 8.35 -4.31 4.33
N ALA A 136 8.15 -5.60 4.06
CA ALA A 136 8.54 -6.70 4.96
C ALA A 136 10.04 -6.72 5.27
N ARG A 137 10.87 -6.50 4.25
CA ARG A 137 12.34 -6.43 4.38
C ARG A 137 12.85 -5.23 5.16
N SER A 138 12.13 -4.12 5.02
CA SER A 138 12.45 -2.86 5.70
C SER A 138 11.84 -2.79 7.09
N ASN A 139 11.09 -3.83 7.49
CA ASN A 139 10.34 -3.90 8.74
C ASN A 139 9.40 -2.69 8.92
N VAL A 140 8.80 -2.26 7.80
CA VAL A 140 7.75 -1.23 7.72
C VAL A 140 6.41 -1.96 7.65
N CYS A 141 5.52 -1.69 8.60
CA CYS A 141 4.19 -2.30 8.57
C CYS A 141 3.36 -1.73 7.43
N MET A 142 2.55 -2.59 6.83
CA MET A 142 1.59 -2.25 5.80
C MET A 142 0.17 -2.51 6.30
N LEU A 143 -0.74 -1.60 6.02
CA LEU A 143 -2.13 -1.69 6.43
C LEU A 143 -3.03 -1.60 5.20
N GLU A 144 -3.66 -2.73 4.89
CA GLU A 144 -4.58 -2.89 3.79
C GLU A 144 -6.02 -2.87 4.32
N ASN A 145 -6.98 -2.74 3.41
CA ASN A 145 -8.41 -2.72 3.69
C ASN A 145 -8.83 -1.61 4.66
N LEU A 146 -8.10 -0.48 4.67
CA LEU A 146 -8.55 0.67 5.43
C LEU A 146 -9.88 1.19 4.87
N GLY A 147 -10.70 1.76 5.74
CA GLY A 147 -12.03 2.25 5.41
C GLY A 147 -12.60 3.07 6.56
N GLY A 148 -13.92 3.07 6.73
CA GLY A 148 -14.60 3.91 7.72
C GLY A 148 -14.70 5.35 7.21
N GLU A 149 -14.20 6.30 8.00
CA GLU A 149 -14.28 7.74 7.79
C GLU A 149 -13.00 8.34 7.17
N LEU A 150 -12.19 7.53 6.45
CA LEU A 150 -10.95 8.01 5.81
C LEU A 150 -11.16 9.25 4.92
N ALA A 151 -12.29 9.31 4.21
CA ALA A 151 -12.66 10.44 3.37
C ALA A 151 -12.71 11.77 4.15
N GLU A 152 -13.04 11.76 5.45
CA GLU A 152 -13.14 12.96 6.30
C GLU A 152 -11.76 13.55 6.66
N VAL A 153 -10.72 12.74 6.56
CA VAL A 153 -9.33 13.12 6.85
C VAL A 153 -8.44 13.13 5.60
N ALA A 154 -9.00 12.89 4.42
CA ALA A 154 -8.29 12.95 3.15
C ALA A 154 -7.70 14.34 2.90
N GLY A 155 -6.45 14.41 2.46
CA GLY A 155 -5.73 15.65 2.22
C GLY A 155 -5.34 16.41 3.51
N ARG A 156 -5.36 15.74 4.66
CA ARG A 156 -5.04 16.36 5.96
C ARG A 156 -3.88 15.66 6.64
N ARG A 157 -3.10 16.45 7.38
CA ARG A 157 -2.21 15.95 8.40
C ARG A 157 -2.99 15.72 9.69
N VAL A 158 -2.88 14.53 10.25
CA VAL A 158 -3.56 14.11 11.49
C VAL A 158 -2.63 13.20 12.31
N VAL A 159 -2.97 12.92 13.56
CA VAL A 159 -2.30 11.84 14.29
C VAL A 159 -2.97 10.51 13.93
N LEU A 160 -2.18 9.54 13.49
CA LEU A 160 -2.68 8.21 13.12
C LEU A 160 -2.14 7.14 14.07
N GLY A 161 -3.05 6.28 14.53
CA GLY A 161 -2.77 5.11 15.34
C GLY A 161 -3.23 3.82 14.67
N ALA A 162 -2.40 2.79 14.76
CA ALA A 162 -2.73 1.42 14.38
C ALA A 162 -2.60 0.54 15.63
N PHE A 163 -3.67 -0.19 15.95
CA PHE A 163 -3.82 -1.00 17.15
C PHE A 163 -4.10 -2.47 16.76
N PRO A 164 -3.05 -3.21 16.34
CA PRO A 164 -3.16 -4.63 15.99
C PRO A 164 -3.39 -5.51 17.22
N TRP A 165 -3.96 -6.69 17.01
CA TRP A 165 -3.94 -7.74 18.03
C TRP A 165 -2.51 -8.20 18.32
N ARG A 166 -2.21 -8.47 19.59
CA ARG A 166 -0.91 -9.04 19.98
C ARG A 166 -0.87 -10.54 19.71
N TRP A 167 -0.77 -10.92 18.44
CA TRP A 167 -0.62 -12.31 18.02
C TRP A 167 0.85 -12.74 18.13
N ILE A 168 1.16 -13.62 19.09
CA ILE A 168 2.50 -14.17 19.26
C ILE A 168 2.88 -15.03 18.04
N GLY A 169 3.94 -14.64 17.35
CA GLY A 169 4.43 -15.32 16.14
C GLY A 169 3.60 -15.07 14.88
N GLY A 170 2.66 -14.12 14.91
CA GLY A 170 1.89 -13.74 13.73
C GLY A 170 2.67 -12.82 12.79
N GLU A 171 2.50 -13.03 11.48
CA GLU A 171 3.08 -12.17 10.42
C GLU A 171 2.14 -11.02 10.02
N GLY A 172 0.89 -11.06 10.48
CA GLY A 172 -0.13 -10.03 10.29
C GLY A 172 -1.34 -10.31 11.17
N CYS A 173 -2.19 -9.31 11.40
CA CYS A 173 -3.44 -9.48 12.14
C CYS A 173 -4.42 -8.35 11.84
N VAL A 174 -5.68 -8.55 12.22
CA VAL A 174 -6.68 -7.49 12.21
C VAL A 174 -6.25 -6.33 13.11
N CYS A 175 -6.51 -5.11 12.64
CA CYS A 175 -6.04 -3.89 13.27
C CYS A 175 -7.18 -2.88 13.33
N ARG A 176 -7.32 -2.18 14.48
CA ARG A 176 -8.11 -0.96 14.54
C ARG A 176 -7.21 0.21 14.18
N VAL A 177 -7.56 0.97 13.15
CA VAL A 177 -6.89 2.23 12.83
C VAL A 177 -7.79 3.38 13.26
N ALA A 178 -7.19 4.42 13.84
CA ALA A 178 -7.88 5.63 14.25
C ALA A 178 -7.10 6.87 13.80
N ALA A 179 -7.83 7.85 13.28
CA ALA A 179 -7.35 9.21 13.08
C ALA A 179 -7.81 10.07 14.26
N PHE A 180 -6.87 10.82 14.83
CA PHE A 180 -7.13 11.77 15.88
C PHE A 180 -6.96 13.19 15.31
N VAL A 181 -8.07 13.91 15.19
CA VAL A 181 -8.13 15.20 14.48
C VAL A 181 -7.75 16.41 15.34
N ASP A 182 -7.95 16.32 16.67
CA ASP A 182 -7.73 17.40 17.64
C ASP A 182 -6.65 17.04 18.69
N LEU A 183 -5.78 16.08 18.38
CA LEU A 183 -4.68 15.69 19.24
C LEU A 183 -3.38 16.31 18.73
N ASP A 184 -2.80 17.19 19.54
CA ASP A 184 -1.38 17.51 19.40
C ASP A 184 -0.58 16.23 19.61
N VAL A 185 0.39 15.99 18.71
CA VAL A 185 1.17 14.75 18.65
C VAL A 185 1.60 14.37 20.06
N PRO A 186 1.07 13.27 20.64
CA PRO A 186 1.54 12.86 21.95
C PRO A 186 3.03 12.61 21.82
N GLY A 187 3.80 12.93 22.87
CA GLY A 187 5.04 12.21 23.10
C GLY A 187 4.68 10.74 23.28
N VAL A 188 4.49 10.00 22.19
CA VAL A 188 4.07 8.60 22.25
C VAL A 188 5.28 7.81 22.73
N GLU A 189 5.37 7.62 24.04
CA GLU A 189 6.27 6.64 24.62
C GLU A 189 5.93 5.25 24.04
N GLY A 190 6.92 4.58 23.47
CA GLY A 190 6.77 3.24 22.88
C GLY A 190 6.41 3.19 21.38
N ALA A 191 6.27 4.33 20.68
CA ALA A 191 6.22 4.30 19.22
C ALA A 191 7.63 4.03 18.64
N THR A 192 7.75 3.05 17.74
CA THR A 192 9.01 2.78 17.02
C THR A 192 9.49 4.07 16.34
N PRO A 193 10.69 4.56 16.67
CA PRO A 193 11.22 5.76 16.03
C PRO A 193 11.43 5.56 14.52
N PRO A 194 11.29 6.62 13.70
CA PRO A 194 11.56 6.59 12.27
C PRO A 194 12.92 5.97 11.95
N GLY A 195 12.99 5.06 10.97
CA GLY A 195 14.25 4.44 10.55
C GLY A 195 14.96 3.56 11.59
N THR A 196 14.37 3.36 12.78
CA THR A 196 14.92 2.45 13.81
C THR A 196 14.36 1.03 13.73
N GLN A 197 13.49 0.79 12.75
CA GLN A 197 13.07 -0.55 12.39
C GLN A 197 14.31 -1.35 11.98
N PRO A 198 14.64 -2.45 12.67
CA PRO A 198 15.76 -3.30 12.25
C PRO A 198 15.51 -3.76 10.82
N GLN A 199 16.37 -3.33 9.91
CA GLN A 199 16.36 -3.85 8.55
C GLN A 199 16.91 -5.26 8.56
N ARG A 200 16.27 -6.15 7.83
CA ARG A 200 16.84 -7.48 7.58
C ARG A 200 18.06 -7.34 6.67
N ASP A 201 19.08 -8.18 6.86
CA ASP A 201 20.30 -8.17 6.05
C ASP A 201 20.03 -8.37 4.54
N ASP A 202 18.86 -8.91 4.19
CA ASP A 202 18.39 -9.12 2.82
C ASP A 202 17.55 -7.96 2.28
N ALA A 203 17.47 -6.81 2.96
CA ALA A 203 16.50 -5.77 2.60
C ALA A 203 16.71 -5.14 1.23
N LYS A 204 17.96 -5.13 0.75
CA LYS A 204 18.35 -4.63 -0.57
C LYS A 204 18.49 -5.73 -1.63
N ARG A 205 18.26 -7.00 -1.27
CA ARG A 205 18.34 -8.11 -2.23
C ARG A 205 17.09 -8.10 -3.10
N PRO A 206 17.18 -8.49 -4.39
CA PRO A 206 15.97 -8.71 -5.19
C PRO A 206 15.06 -9.76 -4.52
N PRO A 207 13.73 -9.67 -4.69
CA PRO A 207 12.79 -10.65 -4.14
C PRO A 207 13.18 -12.06 -4.59
N ALA A 208 13.12 -13.01 -3.65
CA ALA A 208 13.35 -14.42 -3.98
C ALA A 208 12.20 -14.85 -4.90
N ARG A 209 12.52 -15.17 -6.16
CA ARG A 209 11.52 -15.63 -7.11
C ARG A 209 11.08 -17.03 -6.69
N VAL A 210 9.93 -17.15 -6.03
CA VAL A 210 9.23 -18.43 -5.92
C VAL A 210 8.60 -18.71 -7.28
N MET A 211 9.43 -19.16 -8.22
CA MET A 211 8.94 -19.81 -9.42
C MET A 211 8.65 -21.26 -9.02
N ALA A 212 7.37 -21.62 -8.97
CA ALA A 212 7.03 -22.99 -9.32
C ALA A 212 7.46 -23.13 -10.79
N ASP A 213 8.42 -24.01 -11.08
CA ASP A 213 8.65 -24.38 -12.47
C ASP A 213 7.35 -24.97 -13.07
N VAL A 214 7.31 -25.14 -14.39
CA VAL A 214 6.15 -25.72 -15.09
C VAL A 214 5.75 -27.11 -14.54
N GLU A 215 6.60 -27.73 -13.71
CA GLU A 215 6.37 -28.99 -13.01
C GLU A 215 5.94 -28.83 -11.53
N GLY A 216 5.73 -27.62 -11.02
CA GLY A 216 5.29 -27.36 -9.66
C GLY A 216 6.39 -27.46 -8.59
N LYS A 217 7.67 -27.50 -8.95
CA LYS A 217 8.77 -27.51 -7.96
C LYS A 217 9.16 -26.09 -7.58
N VAL A 218 9.02 -25.79 -6.30
CA VAL A 218 9.56 -24.58 -5.67
C VAL A 218 11.04 -24.81 -5.39
N ARG A 219 11.92 -23.94 -5.93
CA ARG A 219 13.35 -23.92 -5.58
C ARG A 219 13.61 -22.79 -4.56
N TYR A 220 14.31 -23.15 -3.49
CA TYR A 220 14.79 -22.24 -2.43
C TYR A 220 16.11 -21.59 -2.83
#